data_AF-A0A7K0TYT8-F1
#
_entry.id   AF-A0A7K0TYT8-F1
#
_cell.length_a   1.000
_cell.length_b   1.000
_cell.length_c   1.000
_cell.angle_alpha   90.00
_cell.angle_beta   90.00
_cell.angle_gamma   90.00
#
_symmetry.space_group_name_H-M   'P 1'
#
loop_
_entity.id
_entity.type
_entity.pdbx_description
1 polymer ?
#
loop_
_entity_poly.entity_id
_entity_poly.type
_entity_poly.pdbx_seq_one_letter_code
_entity_poly.pdbx_strand_id
1 'polypeptide(L)'
;MAEAPKRRGPRPAAERLRRLLVMLPWLMERGEVSVAEMAAHFGVTEADLVSDLTLASMCGVGPYADEQIELYIDEGMIVPGPPRFFQRPLRLLRHEAFALLAAAEAASTLLGAGNRGALGRALQKVSEKLGGAV
;
A
#
# COMPACT_ATOMS: atom_id res chain seq x y z
N MET A 1 -41.81 6.28 5.99
CA MET A 1 -40.72 7.15 5.51
C MET A 1 -39.41 6.46 5.83
N ALA A 2 -38.69 5.99 4.82
CA ALA A 2 -37.39 5.33 5.01
C ALA A 2 -36.33 6.38 5.33
N GLU A 3 -35.59 6.18 6.42
CA GLU A 3 -34.53 7.08 6.85
C GLU A 3 -33.38 7.10 5.84
N ALA A 4 -33.02 8.30 5.37
CA ALA A 4 -31.96 8.47 4.38
C ALA A 4 -30.61 8.05 4.99
N PRO A 5 -29.77 7.28 4.28
CA PRO A 5 -28.51 6.79 4.82
C PRO A 5 -27.62 7.98 5.22
N LYS A 6 -27.25 8.02 6.50
CA LYS A 6 -26.35 9.02 7.08
C LYS A 6 -25.03 8.98 6.32
N ARG A 7 -24.75 10.01 5.52
CA ARG A 7 -23.50 10.14 4.75
C ARG A 7 -22.32 10.00 5.70
N ARG A 8 -21.60 8.88 5.61
CA ARG A 8 -20.40 8.63 6.42
C ARG A 8 -19.36 9.67 5.99
N GLY A 9 -18.87 10.45 6.95
CA GLY A 9 -17.78 11.39 6.69
C GLY A 9 -16.56 10.66 6.10
N PRO A 10 -15.67 11.37 5.39
CA PRO A 10 -14.49 10.73 4.79
C PRO A 10 -13.72 9.96 5.85
N ARG A 11 -13.40 8.68 5.54
CA ARG A 11 -12.60 7.82 6.42
C ARG A 11 -11.28 8.52 6.77
N PRO A 12 -10.77 8.36 8.00
CA PRO A 12 -9.49 8.96 8.41
C PRO A 12 -8.37 8.58 7.43
N ALA A 13 -7.51 9.55 7.10
CA ALA A 13 -6.44 9.36 6.13
C ALA A 13 -5.53 8.18 6.49
N ALA A 14 -5.21 8.00 7.78
CA ALA A 14 -4.37 6.90 8.26
C ALA A 14 -5.00 5.51 8.02
N GLU A 15 -6.31 5.37 8.19
CA GLU A 15 -7.02 4.11 7.95
C GLU A 15 -7.01 3.76 6.46
N ARG A 16 -7.26 4.77 5.61
CA ARG A 16 -7.24 4.63 4.17
C ARG A 16 -5.86 4.25 3.66
N LEU A 17 -4.83 4.95 4.13
CA LEU A 17 -3.43 4.67 3.77
C LEU A 17 -3.04 3.24 4.15
N ARG A 18 -3.36 2.79 5.37
CA ARG A 18 -3.08 1.41 5.80
C ARG A 18 -3.68 0.38 4.86
N ARG A 19 -4.92 0.59 4.42
CA ARG A 19 -5.60 -0.32 3.49
C ARG A 19 -4.97 -0.27 2.10
N LEU A 20 -4.68 0.92 1.56
CA LEU A 20 -4.01 1.08 0.27
C LEU A 20 -2.63 0.41 0.23
N LEU A 21 -1.87 0.49 1.33
CA LEU A 21 -0.56 -0.18 1.46
C LEU A 21 -0.64 -1.71 1.38
N VAL A 22 -1.82 -2.30 1.62
CA VAL A 22 -2.05 -3.75 1.47
C VAL A 22 -2.68 -4.06 0.12
N MET A 23 -3.66 -3.25 -0.31
CA MET A 23 -4.39 -3.42 -1.57
C MET A 23 -3.48 -3.34 -2.81
N LEU A 24 -2.61 -2.34 -2.86
CA LEU A 24 -1.80 -2.09 -4.05
C LEU A 24 -0.82 -3.24 -4.33
N PRO A 25 -0.01 -3.73 -3.36
CA PRO A 25 0.84 -4.90 -3.61
C PRO A 25 0.05 -6.15 -4.02
N TRP A 26 -1.10 -6.40 -3.38
CA TRP A 26 -1.96 -7.52 -3.71
C TRP A 26 -2.48 -7.46 -5.16
N LEU A 27 -2.85 -6.27 -5.62
CA LEU A 27 -3.26 -6.01 -7.00
C LEU A 27 -2.08 -6.21 -7.96
N MET A 28 -0.89 -5.69 -7.64
CA MET A 28 0.31 -5.85 -8.48
C MET A 28 0.70 -7.32 -8.69
N GLU A 29 0.49 -8.18 -7.68
CA GLU A 29 0.77 -9.63 -7.79
C GLU A 29 -0.21 -10.36 -8.71
N ARG A 30 -1.44 -9.86 -8.84
CA ARG A 30 -2.52 -10.49 -9.62
C ARG A 30 -2.65 -9.93 -11.03
N GLY A 31 -2.28 -8.68 -11.23
CA GLY A 31 -2.58 -7.94 -12.45
C GLY A 31 -4.02 -7.44 -12.42
N GLU A 32 -4.78 -7.74 -13.46
CA GLU A 32 -6.13 -7.24 -13.65
C GLU A 32 -7.16 -8.01 -12.80
N VAL A 33 -8.10 -7.28 -12.18
CA VAL A 33 -9.14 -7.85 -11.33
C VAL A 33 -10.42 -7.02 -11.39
N SER A 34 -11.60 -7.63 -11.25
CA SER A 34 -12.84 -6.86 -11.18
C SER A 34 -12.95 -6.06 -9.87
N VAL A 35 -13.60 -4.90 -9.94
CA VAL A 35 -13.91 -4.06 -8.76
C VAL A 35 -14.70 -4.87 -7.73
N ALA A 36 -15.69 -5.66 -8.18
CA ALA A 36 -16.51 -6.49 -7.32
C ALA A 36 -15.69 -7.54 -6.55
N GLU A 37 -14.78 -8.24 -7.24
CA GLU A 37 -13.92 -9.25 -6.61
C GLU A 37 -12.98 -8.63 -5.58
N MET A 38 -12.30 -7.54 -5.92
CA MET A 38 -11.38 -6.87 -5.01
C MET A 38 -12.13 -6.27 -3.81
N ALA A 39 -13.31 -5.68 -4.03
CA ALA A 39 -14.15 -5.15 -2.97
C ALA A 39 -14.57 -6.25 -1.99
N ALA A 40 -15.00 -7.41 -2.50
CA ALA A 40 -15.32 -8.58 -1.70
C ALA A 40 -14.10 -9.12 -0.94
N HIS A 41 -12.93 -9.18 -1.58
CA HIS A 41 -11.70 -9.66 -0.95
C HIS A 41 -11.28 -8.82 0.26
N PHE A 42 -11.40 -7.49 0.16
CA PHE A 42 -11.01 -6.56 1.22
C PHE A 42 -12.16 -6.15 2.16
N GLY A 43 -13.37 -6.67 1.95
CA GLY A 43 -14.54 -6.37 2.78
C GLY A 43 -14.93 -4.88 2.74
N VAL A 44 -14.78 -4.23 1.59
CA VAL A 44 -15.15 -2.82 1.38
C VAL A 44 -16.26 -2.71 0.34
N THR A 45 -16.96 -1.57 0.31
CA THR A 45 -17.91 -1.30 -0.78
C THR A 45 -17.16 -0.99 -2.07
N GLU A 46 -17.76 -1.29 -3.22
CA GLU A 46 -17.16 -0.93 -4.52
C GLU A 46 -16.91 0.58 -4.63
N ALA A 47 -17.87 1.41 -4.18
CA ALA A 47 -17.72 2.86 -4.16
C ALA A 47 -16.52 3.33 -3.31
N ASP A 48 -16.31 2.69 -2.16
CA ASP A 48 -15.17 2.97 -1.29
C ASP A 48 -13.85 2.55 -1.93
N LEU A 49 -13.83 1.38 -2.58
CA LEU A 49 -12.65 0.88 -3.28
C LEU A 49 -12.27 1.79 -4.44
N VAL A 50 -13.24 2.14 -5.29
CA VAL A 50 -13.06 3.07 -6.41
C VAL A 50 -12.52 4.40 -5.88
N SER A 51 -13.13 4.98 -4.84
CA SER A 51 -12.65 6.23 -4.26
C SER A 51 -11.22 6.16 -3.74
N ASP A 52 -10.82 5.03 -3.13
CA ASP A 52 -9.47 4.86 -2.60
C ASP A 52 -8.45 4.70 -3.73
N LEU A 53 -8.78 3.92 -4.76
CA LEU A 53 -7.93 3.70 -5.94
C LEU A 53 -7.78 4.98 -6.76
N THR A 54 -8.86 5.75 -6.97
CA THR A 54 -8.79 7.06 -7.61
C THR A 54 -7.89 8.03 -6.86
N LEU A 55 -7.90 8.01 -5.51
CA LEU A 55 -6.98 8.86 -4.75
C LEU A 55 -5.53 8.37 -4.89
N ALA A 56 -5.33 7.05 -4.87
CA ALA A 56 -4.01 6.46 -5.07
C ALA A 56 -3.42 6.85 -6.44
N SER A 57 -4.24 6.88 -7.50
CA SER A 57 -3.78 7.29 -8.84
C SER A 57 -3.38 8.76 -8.96
N MET A 58 -3.61 9.57 -7.92
CA MET A 58 -3.17 10.97 -7.82
C MET A 58 -1.90 11.14 -6.97
N CYS A 59 -1.30 10.03 -6.50
CA CYS A 59 -0.11 10.04 -5.68
C CYS A 59 1.12 9.68 -6.52
N GLY A 60 2.21 10.40 -6.33
CA GLY A 60 3.44 10.25 -7.12
C GLY A 60 4.62 11.03 -6.56
N VAL A 61 5.79 10.88 -7.18
CA VAL A 61 7.04 11.52 -6.75
C VAL A 61 7.33 12.85 -7.45
N GLY A 62 6.55 13.20 -8.47
CA GLY A 62 6.68 14.45 -9.19
C GLY A 62 5.41 14.83 -9.94
N PRO A 63 5.43 15.90 -10.75
CA PRO A 63 4.22 16.48 -11.34
C PRO A 63 3.74 15.75 -12.60
N TYR A 64 4.53 14.83 -13.15
CA TYR A 64 4.21 14.17 -14.42
C TYR A 64 3.40 12.88 -14.22
N ALA A 65 2.61 12.52 -15.24
CA ALA A 65 1.69 11.38 -15.18
C ALA A 65 2.42 10.04 -15.02
N ASP A 66 3.60 9.89 -15.61
CA ASP A 66 4.46 8.71 -15.49
C ASP A 66 5.17 8.58 -14.13
N GLU A 67 5.03 9.60 -13.29
CA GLU A 67 5.54 9.63 -11.91
C GLU A 67 4.44 9.39 -10.87
N GLN A 68 3.19 9.15 -11.30
CA GLN A 68 2.05 8.78 -10.46
C GLN A 68 1.86 7.26 -10.38
N ILE A 69 1.14 6.79 -9.36
CA ILE A 69 0.66 5.41 -9.29
C ILE A 69 -0.29 5.16 -10.47
N GLU A 70 0.19 4.36 -11.41
CA GLU A 70 -0.53 4.06 -12.64
C GLU A 70 -1.54 2.94 -12.38
N LEU A 71 -2.82 3.28 -12.32
CA LEU A 71 -3.95 2.34 -12.28
C LEU A 71 -5.19 3.04 -12.81
N TYR A 72 -6.04 2.30 -13.51
CA TYR A 72 -7.33 2.81 -13.99
C TYR A 72 -8.41 1.74 -13.85
N ILE A 73 -9.67 2.18 -13.97
CA ILE A 73 -10.83 1.30 -13.96
C ILE A 73 -11.52 1.45 -15.30
N ASP A 74 -11.67 0.34 -16.02
CA ASP A 74 -12.35 0.28 -17.31
C ASP A 74 -13.40 -0.84 -17.27
N GLU A 75 -14.64 -0.52 -17.63
CA GLU A 75 -15.78 -1.45 -17.61
C GLU A 75 -15.92 -2.31 -16.32
N GLY A 76 -15.52 -1.76 -15.16
CA GLY A 76 -15.56 -2.47 -13.87
C GLY A 76 -14.35 -3.36 -13.58
N MET A 77 -13.34 -3.31 -14.44
CA MET A 77 -12.04 -3.98 -14.28
C MET A 77 -10.99 -2.98 -13.81
N ILE A 78 -10.23 -3.35 -12.79
CA ILE A 78 -9.10 -2.59 -12.28
C ILE A 78 -7.86 -3.07 -13.04
N VAL A 79 -7.30 -2.18 -13.85
CA VAL A 79 -6.10 -2.46 -14.64
C VAL A 79 -4.92 -1.72 -14.02
N PRO A 80 -3.97 -2.43 -13.38
CA PRO A 80 -2.75 -1.81 -12.90
C PRO A 80 -1.81 -1.50 -14.06
N GLY A 81 -1.23 -0.30 -14.04
CA GLY A 81 -0.08 0.02 -14.87
C GLY A 81 1.19 -0.70 -14.39
N PRO A 82 2.30 -0.58 -15.12
CA PRO A 82 3.58 -1.16 -14.73
C PRO A 82 4.01 -0.67 -13.32
N PRO A 83 4.50 -1.56 -12.45
CA PRO A 83 4.80 -1.26 -11.05
C PRO A 83 6.11 -0.46 -10.89
N ARG A 84 6.19 0.74 -11.48
CA ARG A 84 7.44 1.54 -11.54
C ARG A 84 7.97 1.90 -10.14
N PHE A 85 7.09 2.11 -9.17
CA PHE A 85 7.46 2.39 -7.76
C PHE A 85 8.28 1.28 -7.12
N PHE A 86 8.10 0.03 -7.54
CA PHE A 86 8.82 -1.12 -6.99
C PHE A 86 10.01 -1.56 -7.86
N GLN A 87 10.22 -0.94 -9.01
CA GLN A 87 11.32 -1.25 -9.93
C GLN A 87 12.59 -0.45 -9.63
N ARG A 88 12.46 0.72 -8.99
CA ARG A 88 13.63 1.53 -8.59
C ARG A 88 14.12 1.06 -7.21
N PRO A 89 15.43 0.80 -7.03
CA PRO A 89 15.98 0.50 -5.71
C PRO A 89 15.68 1.63 -4.72
N LEU A 90 15.16 1.30 -3.55
CA LEU A 90 14.89 2.25 -2.48
C LEU A 90 16.21 2.90 -2.03
N ARG A 91 16.27 4.24 -2.09
CA ARG A 91 17.41 5.02 -1.61
C ARG A 91 17.05 5.61 -0.25
N LEU A 92 17.57 5.02 0.81
CA LEU A 92 17.41 5.52 2.17
C LEU A 92 18.66 6.28 2.60
N LEU A 93 18.45 7.45 3.21
CA LEU A 93 19.46 8.10 4.02
C LEU A 93 19.68 7.30 5.30
N ARG A 94 20.86 7.43 5.91
CA ARG A 94 21.24 6.66 7.10
C ARG A 94 20.23 6.78 8.25
N HIS A 95 19.70 7.99 8.47
CA HIS A 95 18.71 8.23 9.53
C HIS A 95 17.34 7.64 9.19
N GLU A 96 16.93 7.62 7.92
CA GLU A 96 15.68 6.99 7.48
C GLU A 96 15.75 5.47 7.65
N ALA A 97 16.88 4.87 7.27
CA ALA A 97 17.11 3.44 7.44
C ALA A 97 17.13 3.04 8.93
N PHE A 98 17.73 3.86 9.79
CA PHE A 98 17.71 3.63 11.24
C PHE A 98 16.30 3.74 11.84
N ALA A 99 15.55 4.78 11.48
CA ALA A 99 14.17 4.96 11.92
C ALA A 99 13.27 3.81 11.47
N LEU A 100 13.45 3.34 10.23
CA LEU A 100 12.71 2.21 9.68
C LEU A 100 13.01 0.91 10.43
N LEU A 101 14.28 0.61 10.72
CA LEU A 101 14.67 -0.57 11.50
C LEU A 101 14.06 -0.55 12.89
N ALA A 102 14.20 0.56 13.63
CA ALA A 102 13.67 0.69 14.97
C ALA A 102 12.14 0.50 15.03
N ALA A 103 11.42 1.11 14.07
CA ALA A 103 9.97 0.97 13.97
C ALA A 103 9.54 -0.48 13.62
N ALA A 104 10.25 -1.11 12.70
CA ALA A 104 9.95 -2.47 12.25
C ALA A 104 10.27 -3.53 13.33
N GLU A 105 11.32 -3.33 14.12
CA GLU A 105 11.67 -4.21 15.24
C GLU A 105 10.65 -4.12 16.39
N ALA A 106 10.23 -2.89 16.73
CA ALA A 106 9.12 -2.67 17.67
C ALA A 106 7.83 -3.37 17.19
N ALA A 107 7.49 -3.23 15.91
CA ALA A 107 6.35 -3.89 15.30
C ALA A 107 6.49 -5.43 15.30
N SER A 108 7.68 -5.97 15.04
CA SER A 108 7.94 -7.41 15.05
C SER A 108 7.72 -8.01 16.43
N THR A 109 8.15 -7.29 17.48
CA THR A 109 7.98 -7.69 18.88
C THR A 109 6.51 -7.70 19.28
N LEU A 110 5.76 -6.66 18.91
CA LEU A 110 4.32 -6.54 19.16
C LEU A 110 3.50 -7.64 18.46
N LEU A 111 3.84 -7.98 17.23
CA LEU A 111 3.08 -8.93 16.41
C LEU A 111 3.51 -10.40 16.62
N GLY A 112 4.55 -10.67 17.42
CA GLY A 112 5.14 -12.00 17.56
C GLY A 112 5.66 -12.56 16.24
N ALA A 113 5.92 -11.69 15.25
CA ALA A 113 6.37 -12.09 13.94
C ALA A 113 7.84 -12.50 14.04
N GLY A 114 8.12 -13.80 13.87
CA GLY A 114 9.50 -14.30 13.82
C GLY A 114 10.24 -13.82 12.56
N ASN A 115 11.57 -13.92 12.58
CA ASN A 115 12.46 -13.40 11.53
C ASN A 115 12.34 -14.09 10.14
N ARG A 116 11.35 -14.97 9.95
CA ARG A 116 11.18 -15.78 8.72
C ARG A 116 10.18 -15.20 7.72
N GLY A 117 9.42 -14.18 8.09
CA GLY A 117 8.44 -13.51 7.24
C GLY A 117 9.04 -12.48 6.28
N ALA A 118 8.18 -11.84 5.46
CA ALA A 118 8.60 -10.74 4.58
C ALA A 118 9.24 -9.58 5.36
N LEU A 119 8.72 -9.29 6.56
CA LEU A 119 9.27 -8.27 7.47
C LEU A 119 10.71 -8.60 7.93
N GLY A 120 10.95 -9.83 8.38
CA GLY A 120 12.28 -10.26 8.83
C GLY A 120 13.33 -10.20 7.71
N ARG A 121 12.98 -10.66 6.50
CA ARG A 121 13.87 -10.52 5.33
C ARG A 121 14.11 -9.06 4.95
N ALA A 122 13.13 -8.19 5.10
CA ALA A 122 13.30 -6.76 4.85
C ALA A 122 14.24 -6.11 5.87
N LEU A 123 14.06 -6.41 7.17
CA LEU A 123 14.94 -5.97 8.25
C LEU A 123 16.39 -6.39 8.00
N GLN A 124 16.60 -7.66 7.64
CA GLN A 124 17.93 -8.18 7.31
C GLN A 124 18.58 -7.41 6.14
N LYS A 125 17.85 -7.18 5.04
CA LYS A 125 18.38 -6.45 3.88
C LYS A 125 18.79 -5.03 4.23
N VAL A 126 18.01 -4.36 5.08
CA VAL A 126 18.29 -2.98 5.49
C VAL A 126 19.46 -2.91 6.46
N SER A 127 19.55 -3.82 7.44
CA SER A 127 20.65 -3.85 8.41
C SER A 127 22.00 -4.18 7.77
N GLU A 128 22.03 -5.10 6.81
CA GLU A 128 23.24 -5.42 6.02
C GLU A 128 23.78 -4.19 5.28
N LYS A 129 22.91 -3.32 4.75
CA LYS A 129 23.33 -2.09 4.04
C LYS A 129 23.75 -0.95 4.96
N LEU A 130 23.34 -0.97 6.22
CA LEU A 130 23.75 0.01 7.23
C LEU A 130 25.11 -0.28 7.86
N GLY A 131 25.60 -1.52 7.74
CA GLY A 131 26.95 -1.92 8.14
C GLY A 131 27.06 -3.08 9.14
N GLY A 132 25.94 -3.64 9.63
CA GLY A 132 25.87 -4.79 10.58
C GLY A 132 26.62 -4.58 11.92
N ALA A 133 26.05 -4.72 13.12
CA ALA A 133 24.85 -5.39 13.60
C ALA A 133 24.04 -4.47 14.54
N VAL A 134 22.75 -4.75 14.67
CA VAL A 134 21.97 -4.49 15.90
C VAL A 134 21.75 -5.85 16.55
#